data_AF-A0A8C0UBD7-F1
#
_entry.id   AF-A0A8C0UBD7-F1
#
_cell.length_a   1.000
_cell.length_b   1.000
_cell.length_c   1.000
_cell.angle_alpha   90.00
_cell.angle_beta   90.00
_cell.angle_gamma   90.00
#
_symmetry.space_group_name_H-M   'P 1'
#
loop_
_entity.id
_entity.type
_entity.pdbx_description
1 polymer ?
#
loop_
_entity_poly.entity_id
_entity_poly.type
_entity_poly.pdbx_seq_one_letter_code
_entity_poly.pdbx_strand_id
1 'polypeptide(L)'
;VIACFPKQWFTNLTGDKTISQLENFCRYLVHLADTIYRNSIGSSDVEKRNAREHIKQIIKLLASVRALDHAITVANDHNVKEFKILIEGK
;
A
#
# COMPACT_ATOMS: atom_id res chain seq x y z
N VAL A 1 -1.48 -11.06 8.08
CA VAL A 1 -1.84 -11.30 6.66
C VAL A 1 -0.64 -11.23 5.72
N ILE A 2 0.24 -10.21 5.76
CA ILE A 2 1.48 -10.16 4.92
C ILE A 2 2.38 -11.39 5.10
N ALA A 3 2.45 -11.92 6.32
CA ALA A 3 3.23 -13.12 6.65
C ALA A 3 2.72 -14.41 5.98
N CYS A 4 1.58 -14.37 5.29
CA CYS A 4 1.00 -15.55 4.63
C CYS A 4 1.57 -15.79 3.23
N PHE A 5 2.18 -14.78 2.59
CA PHE A 5 2.72 -14.94 1.24
C PHE A 5 4.17 -15.42 1.30
N PRO A 6 4.53 -16.49 0.57
CA PRO A 6 5.91 -16.94 0.48
C PRO A 6 6.79 -15.84 -0.11
N LYS A 7 7.81 -15.40 0.63
CA LYS A 7 8.77 -14.38 0.16
C LYS A 7 9.39 -14.75 -1.19
N GLN A 8 9.56 -16.05 -1.43
CA GLN A 8 10.09 -16.63 -2.67
C GLN A 8 9.29 -16.25 -3.92
N TRP A 9 7.99 -15.95 -3.80
CA TRP A 9 7.17 -15.47 -4.93
C TRP A 9 7.65 -14.13 -5.47
N PHE A 10 8.39 -13.37 -4.66
CA PHE A 10 8.78 -11.99 -4.91
C PHE A 10 10.29 -11.80 -5.07
N THR A 11 11.09 -12.85 -4.87
CA THR A 11 12.57 -12.77 -4.88
C THR A 11 13.13 -12.55 -6.28
N ASN A 12 12.52 -13.15 -7.31
CA ASN A 12 13.00 -13.09 -8.70
C ASN A 12 12.25 -12.07 -9.58
N LEU A 13 11.35 -11.27 -8.98
CA LEU A 13 10.67 -10.22 -9.72
C LEU A 13 11.65 -9.10 -10.04
N THR A 14 11.74 -8.75 -11.31
CA THR A 14 12.47 -7.58 -11.80
C THR A 14 11.46 -6.51 -12.23
N GLY A 15 11.62 -5.30 -11.71
CA GLY A 15 10.70 -4.18 -11.95
C GLY A 15 9.72 -3.90 -10.81
N ASP A 16 8.77 -3.00 -11.08
CA ASP A 16 7.90 -2.39 -10.06
C ASP A 16 6.54 -3.09 -9.87
N LYS A 17 6.30 -4.20 -10.60
CA LYS A 17 5.01 -4.91 -10.61
C LYS A 17 5.07 -6.24 -9.87
N THR A 18 3.98 -6.56 -9.18
CA THR A 18 3.80 -7.86 -8.52
C THR A 18 3.52 -8.99 -9.52
N ILE A 19 3.41 -10.24 -9.02
CA ILE A 19 2.93 -11.37 -9.82
C ILE A 19 1.48 -11.15 -10.27
N SER A 20 1.12 -11.60 -11.48
CA SER A 20 -0.20 -11.37 -12.07
C SER A 20 -1.37 -11.89 -11.20
N GLN A 21 -1.15 -12.95 -10.42
CA GLN A 21 -2.15 -13.53 -9.52
C GLN A 21 -2.56 -12.57 -8.39
N LEU A 22 -1.68 -11.63 -8.01
CA LEU A 22 -1.93 -10.65 -6.95
C LEU A 22 -2.39 -9.29 -7.47
N GLU A 23 -2.48 -9.10 -8.78
CA GLU A 23 -2.90 -7.83 -9.38
C GLU A 23 -4.30 -7.41 -8.89
N ASN A 24 -5.26 -8.34 -8.85
CA ASN A 24 -6.60 -8.06 -8.33
C ASN A 24 -6.58 -7.67 -6.84
N PHE A 25 -5.71 -8.30 -6.06
CA PHE A 25 -5.54 -7.96 -4.65
C PHE A 25 -4.91 -6.56 -4.49
N CYS A 26 -3.94 -6.21 -5.32
CA CYS A 26 -3.33 -4.88 -5.31
C CYS A 26 -4.34 -3.79 -5.69
N ARG A 27 -5.15 -4.01 -6.71
CA ARG A 27 -6.25 -3.10 -7.09
C ARG A 27 -7.27 -2.92 -5.97
N TYR A 28 -7.62 -4.01 -5.28
CA TYR A 28 -8.48 -3.93 -4.11
C TYR A 28 -7.87 -3.07 -2.99
N LEU A 29 -6.58 -3.25 -2.71
CA LEU A 29 -5.87 -2.45 -1.70
C LEU A 29 -5.83 -0.96 -2.06
N VAL A 30 -5.60 -0.61 -3.33
CA VAL A 30 -5.68 0.78 -3.81
C VAL A 30 -7.08 1.35 -3.59
N HIS A 31 -8.12 0.61 -3.98
CA HIS A 31 -9.50 1.04 -3.80
C HIS A 31 -9.90 1.18 -2.32
N LEU A 32 -9.39 0.29 -1.46
CA LEU A 32 -9.59 0.36 -0.02
C LEU A 32 -8.95 1.61 0.57
N ALA A 33 -7.76 2.01 0.12
CA ALA A 33 -7.12 3.24 0.57
C ALA A 33 -7.96 4.48 0.22
N ASP A 34 -8.48 4.55 -1.01
CA ASP A 34 -9.38 5.64 -1.44
C ASP A 34 -10.68 5.65 -0.63
N THR A 35 -11.26 4.48 -0.37
CA THR A 35 -12.48 4.35 0.43
C THR A 35 -12.26 4.82 1.88
N ILE A 36 -11.15 4.41 2.51
CA ILE A 36 -10.78 4.85 3.85
C ILE A 36 -10.57 6.38 3.88
N TYR A 37 -9.87 6.92 2.89
CA TYR A 37 -9.65 8.36 2.78
C TYR A 37 -10.98 9.11 2.67
N ARG A 38 -11.85 8.74 1.74
CA ARG A 38 -13.16 9.36 1.53
C ARG A 38 -14.04 9.29 2.78
N ASN A 39 -14.07 8.13 3.45
CA ASN A 39 -14.83 7.95 4.69
C ASN A 39 -14.31 8.79 5.86
N SER A 40 -13.04 9.21 5.82
CA SER A 40 -12.45 10.08 6.85
C SER A 40 -12.75 11.57 6.64
N ILE A 41 -13.29 11.95 5.47
CA ILE A 41 -13.65 13.34 5.17
C ILE A 41 -14.84 13.74 6.05
N GLY A 42 -14.67 14.82 6.82
CA GLY A 42 -15.70 15.28 7.74
C GLY A 42 -15.75 14.54 9.09
N SER A 43 -14.94 13.49 9.28
CA SER A 43 -14.79 12.80 10.56
C SER A 43 -13.95 13.60 11.56
N SER A 44 -13.90 13.13 12.81
CA SER A 44 -13.08 13.71 13.87
C SER A 44 -11.58 13.66 13.54
N ASP A 45 -10.77 14.49 14.20
CA ASP A 45 -9.31 14.49 14.02
C ASP A 45 -8.68 13.15 14.36
N VAL A 46 -9.24 12.44 15.35
CA VAL A 46 -8.80 11.09 15.75
C VAL A 46 -9.04 10.10 14.61
N GLU A 47 -10.23 10.11 14.01
CA GLU A 47 -10.58 9.23 12.89
C GLU A 47 -9.75 9.53 11.65
N LYS A 48 -9.51 10.81 11.34
CA LYS A 48 -8.60 11.22 10.25
C LYS A 48 -7.18 10.73 10.46
N ARG A 49 -6.68 10.77 11.70
CA ARG A 49 -5.35 10.25 12.03
C ARG A 49 -5.30 8.73 11.87
N ASN A 50 -6.31 8.02 12.34
CA ASN A 50 -6.42 6.56 12.18
C ASN A 50 -6.51 6.16 10.70
N ALA A 51 -7.31 6.87 9.91
CA ALA A 51 -7.42 6.65 8.47
C ALA A 51 -6.06 6.79 7.76
N ARG A 52 -5.27 7.82 8.10
CA ARG A 52 -3.90 7.98 7.58
C ARG A 52 -2.99 6.82 7.95
N GLU A 53 -3.05 6.33 9.20
CA GLU A 53 -2.25 5.19 9.63
C GLU A 53 -2.67 3.89 8.91
N HIS A 54 -3.96 3.68 8.67
CA HIS A 54 -4.44 2.55 7.86
C HIS A 54 -3.96 2.64 6.40
N ILE A 55 -3.99 3.81 5.78
CA ILE A 55 -3.45 4.03 4.43
C ILE A 55 -1.95 3.71 4.40
N LYS A 56 -1.17 4.13 5.41
CA LYS A 56 0.25 3.73 5.54
C LYS A 56 0.43 2.21 5.63
N GLN A 57 -0.44 1.49 6.34
CA GLN A 57 -0.40 0.03 6.39
C GLN A 57 -0.69 -0.60 5.02
N ILE A 58 -1.64 -0.05 4.25
CA ILE A 58 -1.95 -0.51 2.89
C ILE A 58 -0.74 -0.31 1.96
N ILE A 59 -0.06 0.83 2.05
CA ILE A 59 1.16 1.10 1.29
C ILE A 59 2.25 0.06 1.63
N LYS A 60 2.44 -0.26 2.92
CA LYS A 60 3.38 -1.32 3.36
C LYS A 60 2.99 -2.71 2.85
N LEU A 61 1.69 -3.01 2.78
CA LEU A 61 1.15 -4.24 2.21
C LEU A 61 1.52 -4.37 0.73
N LEU A 62 1.25 -3.33 -0.07
CA LEU A 62 1.58 -3.28 -1.50
C LEU A 62 3.09 -3.44 -1.74
N ALA A 63 3.92 -2.74 -0.97
CA ALA A 63 5.37 -2.87 -1.07
C ALA A 63 5.87 -4.28 -0.73
N SER A 64 5.28 -4.92 0.28
CA SER A 64 5.65 -6.28 0.70
C SER A 64 5.39 -7.34 -0.36
N VAL A 65 4.43 -7.10 -1.26
CA VAL A 65 4.12 -7.99 -2.40
C VAL A 65 4.77 -7.51 -3.71
N ARG A 66 5.75 -6.59 -3.65
CA ARG A 66 6.43 -5.98 -4.82
C ARG A 66 5.49 -5.22 -5.79
N ALA A 67 4.32 -4.79 -5.34
CA ALA A 67 3.45 -3.90 -6.10
C ALA A 67 3.88 -2.44 -5.87
N LEU A 68 5.09 -2.10 -6.30
CA LEU A 68 5.71 -0.80 -6.03
C LEU A 68 5.01 0.33 -6.81
N ASP A 69 4.58 0.06 -8.04
CA ASP A 69 3.79 1.01 -8.85
C ASP A 69 2.50 1.44 -8.15
N HIS A 70 1.74 0.47 -7.62
CA HIS A 70 0.53 0.71 -6.85
C HIS A 70 0.84 1.42 -5.53
N ALA A 71 1.91 1.03 -4.84
CA ALA A 71 2.30 1.64 -3.57
C ALA A 71 2.72 3.11 -3.73
N ILE A 72 3.46 3.46 -4.79
CA ILE A 72 3.84 4.83 -5.14
C ILE A 72 2.58 5.66 -5.45
N THR A 73 1.66 5.11 -6.23
CA THR A 73 0.41 5.79 -6.60
C THR A 73 -0.39 6.17 -5.35
N VAL A 74 -0.65 5.20 -4.46
CA VAL A 74 -1.39 5.44 -3.21
C VAL A 74 -0.64 6.43 -2.29
N ALA A 75 0.69 6.36 -2.23
CA ALA A 75 1.47 7.29 -1.44
C ALA A 75 1.37 8.73 -1.95
N ASN A 76 1.41 8.93 -3.27
CA ASN A 76 1.26 10.24 -3.90
C ASN A 76 -0.15 10.79 -3.71
N ASP A 77 -1.19 10.00 -3.99
CA ASP A 77 -2.59 10.43 -3.92
C ASP A 77 -2.98 10.86 -2.49
N HIS A 78 -2.43 10.19 -1.47
CA HIS A 78 -2.72 10.51 -0.07
C HIS A 78 -1.62 11.34 0.64
N ASN A 79 -0.67 11.92 -0.11
CA ASN A 79 0.41 12.76 0.41
C ASN A 79 1.28 12.10 1.50
N VAL A 80 1.49 10.78 1.40
CA VAL A 80 2.34 10.01 2.32
C VAL A 80 3.79 10.08 1.85
N LYS A 81 4.50 11.11 2.32
CA LYS A 81 5.91 11.40 1.92
C LYS A 81 6.93 10.36 2.38
N GLU A 82 6.60 9.55 3.39
CA GLU A 82 7.52 8.60 4.03
C GLU A 82 7.76 7.31 3.21
N PHE A 83 7.09 7.15 2.07
CA PHE A 83 7.16 5.90 1.31
C PHE A 83 8.55 5.62 0.69
N LYS A 84 9.25 6.65 0.19
CA LYS A 84 10.57 6.47 -0.44
C LYS A 84 11.60 5.83 0.51
N ILE A 85 11.54 6.17 1.80
CA ILE A 85 12.45 5.66 2.84
C ILE A 85 12.22 4.16 3.11
N LEU A 86 11.01 3.66 2.88
CA LEU A 86 10.64 2.25 3.14
C LEU A 86 11.11 1.28 2.04
N ILE A 87 11.39 1.79 0.83
CA ILE A 87 11.84 0.95 -0.30
C ILE A 87 13.38 0.82 -0.32
N GLU A 88 14.11 1.86 0.12
CA GLU A 88 15.58 1.86 0.17
C GLU A 88 16.16 1.15 1.41
N GLY A 89 15.32 0.79 2.38
CA GLY A 89 15.73 0.28 3.70
C GLY A 89 15.90 -1.24 3.83
N LYS A 90 16.06 -2.01 2.75
CA LYS A 90 16.31 -3.46 2.90
C LYS A 90 17.02 -4.14 1.74
#